data_AF-A0A6P2C6W8-F1
#
_entry.id   AF-A0A6P2C6W8-F1
#
_cell.length_a   1.000
_cell.length_b   1.000
_cell.length_c   1.000
_cell.angle_alpha   90.00
_cell.angle_beta   90.00
_cell.angle_gamma   90.00
#
_symmetry.space_group_name_H-M   'P 1'
#
loop_
_entity.id
_entity.type
_entity.pdbx_description
1 polymer ?
#
loop_
_entity_poly.entity_id
_entity_poly.type
_entity_poly.pdbx_seq_one_letter_code
_entity_poly.pdbx_strand_id
1 'polypeptide(L)'
;MPRPPGRSWSATGARERPATGCLTRATWAAALAGEVPPHMHTDLTVASVFAAETCAEVISSLFRYGGGRFLALSGLMQRLLRDVLAARQHIGLSEEAYERAGRERIASRS
;
A
#
# COMPACT_ATOMS: atom_id res chain seq x y z
N MET A 1 -21.39 21.94 5.42
CA MET A 1 -21.26 20.47 5.20
C MET A 1 -20.16 19.95 6.12
N PRO A 2 -20.43 18.95 6.99
CA PRO A 2 -19.40 18.42 7.89
C PRO A 2 -18.44 17.49 7.14
N ARG A 3 -17.13 17.65 7.37
CA ARG A 3 -16.07 16.75 6.88
C ARG A 3 -16.15 15.40 7.61
N PRO A 4 -15.94 14.26 6.94
CA PRO A 4 -15.79 12.98 7.65
C PRO A 4 -14.55 13.01 8.54
N PRO A 5 -14.55 12.32 9.70
CA PRO A 5 -13.42 12.29 10.61
C PRO A 5 -12.21 11.68 9.88
N GLY A 6 -11.17 12.49 9.71
CA GLY A 6 -9.89 12.02 9.20
C GLY A 6 -9.31 11.02 10.18
N ARG A 7 -8.91 9.84 9.70
CA ARG A 7 -8.10 8.90 10.48
C ARG A 7 -6.84 9.64 10.94
N SER A 8 -6.79 9.99 12.22
CA SER A 8 -5.55 10.45 12.86
C SER A 8 -4.66 9.23 13.01
N TRP A 9 -3.66 9.12 12.13
CA TRP A 9 -2.58 8.17 12.29
C TRP A 9 -1.74 8.62 13.50
N SER A 10 -2.07 8.10 14.68
CA SER A 10 -1.28 8.32 15.89
C SER A 10 0.12 7.78 15.68
N ALA A 11 1.11 8.66 15.83
CA ALA A 11 2.53 8.46 15.62
C ALA A 11 3.18 7.57 16.70
N THR A 12 2.62 6.40 16.98
CA THR A 12 3.16 5.46 17.98
C THR A 12 3.87 4.32 17.26
N GLY A 13 5.07 4.62 16.74
CA GLY A 13 5.92 3.63 16.09
C GLY A 13 6.75 4.15 14.93
N ALA A 14 7.26 5.38 15.02
CA ALA A 14 8.25 5.92 14.09
C ALA A 14 9.63 5.29 14.33
N ARG A 15 9.76 3.98 14.08
CA ARG A 15 11.02 3.49 13.51
C ARG A 15 10.94 3.93 12.06
N GLU A 16 11.89 4.76 11.63
CA GLU A 16 12.02 5.28 10.27
C GLU A 16 11.58 4.20 9.27
N ARG A 17 10.42 4.39 8.66
CA ARG A 17 9.96 3.45 7.64
C ARG A 17 10.90 3.67 6.47
N PRO A 18 11.74 2.68 6.09
CA PRO A 18 12.56 2.83 4.91
C PRO A 18 11.64 3.25 3.77
N ALA A 19 12.01 4.30 3.03
CA ALA A 19 11.26 4.72 1.86
C ALA A 19 10.97 3.48 1.00
N THR A 20 9.73 3.26 0.57
CA THR A 20 9.31 2.01 -0.10
C THR A 20 10.30 1.55 -1.19
N GLY A 21 10.92 2.51 -1.90
CA GLY A 21 11.95 2.22 -2.90
C GLY A 21 13.24 1.59 -2.38
N CYS A 22 13.74 1.91 -1.18
CA CYS A 22 14.92 1.24 -0.63
C CYS A 22 14.61 -0.15 -0.09
N LEU A 23 13.40 -0.36 0.46
CA LEU A 23 12.92 -1.69 0.87
C LEU A 23 12.82 -2.62 -0.34
N THR A 24 12.13 -2.21 -1.40
CA THR A 24 12.00 -3.01 -2.63
C THR A 24 13.36 -3.36 -3.24
N ARG A 25 14.32 -2.43 -3.22
CA ARG A 25 15.66 -2.69 -3.74
C ARG A 25 16.43 -3.70 -2.89
N ALA A 26 16.36 -3.59 -1.57
CA ALA A 26 17.04 -4.50 -0.66
C ALA A 26 16.46 -5.92 -0.76
N THR A 27 15.12 -6.05 -0.78
CA THR A 27 14.46 -7.35 -0.93
C THR A 27 14.73 -7.97 -2.30
N TRP A 28 14.78 -7.15 -3.35
CA TRP A 28 15.17 -7.60 -4.69
C TRP A 28 16.61 -8.12 -4.73
N ALA A 29 17.55 -7.42 -4.10
CA ALA A 29 18.93 -7.88 -4.02
C ALA A 29 19.06 -9.20 -3.26
N ALA A 30 18.34 -9.38 -2.15
CA ALA A 30 18.28 -10.63 -1.41
C ALA A 30 17.70 -11.77 -2.27
N ALA A 31 16.63 -11.51 -3.02
CA ALA A 31 16.05 -12.47 -3.95
C ALA A 31 17.05 -12.91 -5.04
N LEU A 32 17.82 -11.97 -5.60
CA LEU A 32 18.89 -12.29 -6.55
C LEU A 32 20.02 -13.11 -5.93
N ALA A 33 20.30 -12.93 -4.64
CA ALA A 33 21.27 -13.74 -3.90
C ALA A 33 20.74 -15.16 -3.56
N GLY A 34 19.48 -15.45 -3.87
CA GLY A 34 18.86 -16.76 -3.70
C GLY A 34 18.13 -16.97 -2.37
N GLU A 35 18.14 -15.99 -1.47
CA GLU A 35 17.47 -16.09 -0.18
C GLU A 35 16.84 -14.75 0.23
N VAL A 36 15.53 -14.77 0.48
CA VAL A 36 14.80 -13.63 1.05
C VAL A 36 14.42 -13.97 2.49
N PRO A 37 14.99 -13.28 3.49
CA PRO A 37 14.58 -13.45 4.87
C PRO A 37 13.07 -13.23 5.05
N PRO A 38 12.36 -14.05 5.86
CA PRO A 38 10.91 -13.94 6.01
C PRO A 38 10.40 -12.54 6.39
N HIS A 39 11.13 -11.83 7.27
CA HIS A 39 10.78 -10.47 7.67
C HIS A 39 10.84 -9.47 6.51
N MET A 40 11.79 -9.63 5.57
CA MET A 40 11.89 -8.80 4.38
C MET A 40 10.69 -9.03 3.45
N HIS A 41 10.26 -10.28 3.29
CA HIS A 41 9.06 -10.61 2.53
C HIS A 41 7.81 -9.98 3.18
N THR A 42 7.65 -10.09 4.49
CA THR A 42 6.52 -9.50 5.22
C THR A 42 6.52 -7.98 5.11
N ASP A 43 7.66 -7.32 5.31
CA ASP A 43 7.78 -5.86 5.18
C ASP A 43 7.46 -5.39 3.76
N LEU A 44 7.97 -6.09 2.73
CA LEU A 44 7.67 -5.76 1.33
C LEU A 44 6.19 -5.92 1.01
N THR A 45 5.55 -6.97 1.53
CA THR A 45 4.12 -7.22 1.34
C THR A 45 3.30 -6.08 1.96
N VAL A 46 3.60 -5.71 3.21
CA VAL A 46 2.92 -4.60 3.91
C VAL A 46 3.10 -3.28 3.18
N ALA A 47 4.31 -2.99 2.70
CA ALA A 47 4.58 -1.78 1.93
C ALA A 47 3.79 -1.74 0.61
N SER A 48 3.62 -2.90 -0.03
CA SER A 48 2.84 -3.03 -1.28
C SER A 48 1.35 -2.83 -1.04
N VAL A 49 0.79 -3.42 0.03
CA VAL A 49 -0.61 -3.21 0.45
C VAL A 49 -0.85 -1.72 0.71
N PHE A 50 -0.01 -1.12 1.55
CA PHE A 50 -0.12 0.31 1.88
C PHE A 50 -0.06 1.20 0.63
N ALA A 51 0.85 0.92 -0.30
CA ALA A 51 0.96 1.68 -1.54
C ALA A 51 -0.29 1.54 -2.41
N ALA A 52 -0.83 0.33 -2.58
CA ALA A 52 -2.04 0.11 -3.37
C ALA A 52 -3.28 0.78 -2.76
N GLU A 53 -3.43 0.70 -1.45
CA GLU A 53 -4.52 1.38 -0.72
C GLU A 53 -4.42 2.90 -0.87
N THR A 54 -3.23 3.46 -0.65
CA THR A 54 -2.98 4.89 -0.79
C THR A 54 -3.26 5.37 -2.21
N CYS A 55 -2.78 4.64 -3.23
CA CYS A 55 -3.06 4.94 -4.62
C CYS A 55 -4.57 4.94 -4.91
N ALA A 56 -5.31 3.97 -4.39
CA ALA A 56 -6.75 3.92 -4.59
C ALA A 56 -7.48 5.10 -3.94
N GLU A 57 -7.08 5.51 -2.74
CA GLU A 57 -7.64 6.69 -2.07
C GLU A 57 -7.35 7.99 -2.84
N VAL A 58 -6.11 8.15 -3.29
CA VAL A 58 -5.68 9.33 -4.07
C VAL A 58 -6.41 9.39 -5.40
N ILE A 59 -6.43 8.29 -6.17
CA ILE A 59 -7.09 8.23 -7.48
C ILE A 59 -8.60 8.42 -7.35
N SER A 60 -9.24 7.78 -6.37
CA SER A 60 -10.68 7.98 -6.12
C SER A 60 -10.99 9.43 -5.77
N SER A 61 -10.13 10.09 -4.99
CA SER A 61 -10.27 11.51 -4.66
C SER A 61 -10.10 12.39 -5.90
N LEU A 62 -9.07 12.14 -6.73
CA LEU A 62 -8.87 12.86 -7.98
C LEU A 62 -10.05 12.68 -8.94
N PHE A 63 -10.57 11.46 -9.04
CA PHE A 63 -11.73 11.15 -9.89
C PHE A 63 -12.96 11.95 -9.45
N ARG A 64 -13.24 11.97 -8.14
CA ARG A 64 -14.35 12.72 -7.54
C ARG A 64 -14.23 14.23 -7.79
N TYR A 65 -13.05 14.81 -7.61
CA TYR A 65 -12.85 16.26 -7.75
C TYR A 65 -12.66 16.73 -9.19
N GLY A 66 -12.21 15.85 -10.09
CA GLY A 66 -12.12 16.18 -11.50
C GLY A 66 -13.47 16.39 -12.16
N GLY A 67 -14.53 15.75 -11.67
CA GLY A 67 -15.88 15.88 -12.21
C GLY A 67 -16.00 15.33 -13.64
N GLY A 68 -16.90 15.91 -14.44
CA GLY A 68 -17.30 15.38 -15.75
C GLY A 68 -16.15 15.09 -16.74
N ARG A 69 -15.05 15.86 -16.67
CA ARG A 69 -13.88 15.70 -17.55
C ARG A 69 -13.17 14.35 -17.41
N PHE A 70 -13.35 13.66 -16.29
CA PHE A 70 -12.78 12.33 -16.06
C PHE A 70 -13.76 11.20 -16.39
N LEU A 71 -14.99 11.48 -16.84
CA LEU A 71 -15.98 10.44 -17.16
C LEU A 71 -15.73 9.75 -18.50
N ALA A 72 -14.95 10.36 -19.41
CA ALA A 72 -14.64 9.75 -20.70
C ALA A 72 -13.95 8.39 -20.52
N LEU A 73 -14.59 7.31 -21.00
CA LEU A 73 -14.13 5.93 -20.78
C LEU A 73 -12.74 5.64 -21.37
N SER A 74 -12.38 6.33 -22.46
CA SER A 74 -11.06 6.28 -23.08
C SER A 74 -10.01 7.16 -22.38
N GLY A 75 -10.42 7.96 -21.41
CA GLY A 75 -9.56 8.88 -20.67
C GLY A 75 -8.61 8.16 -19.72
N LEU A 76 -7.41 8.73 -19.54
CA LEU A 76 -6.39 8.20 -18.64
C LEU A 76 -6.94 7.95 -17.21
N MET A 77 -7.79 8.85 -16.71
CA MET A 77 -8.25 8.78 -15.33
C MET A 77 -9.27 7.66 -15.08
N GLN A 78 -10.12 7.35 -16.07
CA GLN A 78 -10.97 6.15 -16.04
C GLN A 78 -10.14 4.87 -16.07
N ARG A 79 -9.06 4.83 -16.86
CA ARG A 79 -8.14 3.69 -16.88
C ARG A 79 -7.46 3.51 -15.52
N LEU A 80 -6.85 4.56 -14.97
CA LEU A 80 -6.18 4.51 -13.68
C LEU A 80 -7.11 4.10 -12.52
N LEU A 81 -8.36 4.58 -12.52
CA LEU A 81 -9.35 4.18 -11.52
C LEU A 81 -9.67 2.68 -11.62
N ARG A 82 -9.90 2.17 -12.83
CA ARG A 82 -10.16 0.74 -13.02
C ARG A 82 -8.96 -0.13 -12.66
N ASP A 83 -7.77 0.28 -13.07
CA ASP A 83 -6.53 -0.45 -12.81
C ASP A 83 -6.25 -0.56 -11.31
N VAL A 84 -6.40 0.54 -10.54
CA VAL A 84 -6.13 0.52 -9.10
C VAL A 84 -7.19 -0.27 -8.32
N LEU A 85 -8.45 -0.21 -8.75
CA LEU A 85 -9.52 -1.01 -8.14
C LEU A 85 -9.31 -2.51 -8.41
N ALA A 86 -8.87 -2.88 -9.62
CA ALA A 86 -8.52 -4.26 -9.94
C ALA A 86 -7.30 -4.73 -9.13
N ALA A 87 -6.27 -3.89 -9.00
CA ALA A 87 -5.10 -4.21 -8.19
C ALA A 87 -5.48 -4.50 -6.73
N ARG A 88 -6.41 -3.74 -6.12
CA ARG A 88 -6.90 -4.00 -4.76
C ARG A 88 -7.57 -5.35 -4.56
N GLN A 89 -8.07 -5.99 -5.61
CA GLN A 89 -8.67 -7.32 -5.52
C GLN A 89 -7.63 -8.45 -5.56
N HIS A 90 -6.36 -8.13 -5.82
CA HIS A 90 -5.32 -9.14 -5.91
C HIS A 90 -5.06 -9.78 -4.54
N ILE A 91 -5.10 -11.11 -4.45
CA ILE A 91 -4.92 -11.87 -3.19
C ILE A 91 -3.62 -11.51 -2.44
N GLY A 92 -2.57 -11.17 -3.19
CA GLY A 92 -1.29 -10.70 -2.63
C GLY A 92 -1.34 -9.32 -1.96
N LEU A 93 -2.45 -8.59 -2.05
CA LEU A 93 -2.67 -7.27 -1.46
C LEU A 93 -3.76 -7.29 -0.37
N SER A 94 -3.88 -8.40 0.34
CA SER A 94 -4.81 -8.56 1.47
C SER A 94 -4.37 -7.79 2.72
N GLU A 95 -5.34 -7.28 3.49
CA GLU A 95 -5.13 -6.64 4.80
C GLU A 95 -4.52 -7.60 5.83
N GLU A 96 -4.65 -8.92 5.63
CA GLU A 96 -3.99 -9.96 6.45
C GLU A 96 -2.47 -9.77 6.55
N ALA A 97 -1.85 -9.11 5.57
CA ALA A 97 -0.44 -8.76 5.61
C ALA A 97 -0.08 -7.88 6.82
N TYR A 98 -0.95 -6.94 7.19
CA TYR A 98 -0.75 -6.09 8.37
C TYR A 98 -0.82 -6.91 9.64
N GLU A 99 -1.76 -7.85 9.74
CA GLU A 99 -1.89 -8.72 10.90
C GLU A 99 -0.67 -9.62 11.08
N ARG A 100 -0.20 -10.24 9.98
CA ARG A 100 1.01 -11.08 9.98
C ARG A 100 2.21 -10.27 10.48
N ALA A 101 2.40 -9.06 9.94
CA ALA A 101 3.49 -8.19 10.35
C ALA A 101 3.36 -7.72 11.81
N GLY A 102 2.12 -7.56 12.31
CA GLY A 102 1.84 -7.29 13.72
C GLY A 102 2.29 -8.44 14.61
N ARG A 103 1.90 -9.68 14.26
CA ARG A 103 2.29 -10.90 15.00
C ARG A 103 3.81 -11.07 15.05
N GLU A 104 4.50 -10.91 13.92
CA GLU A 104 5.97 -10.98 13.86
C GLU A 104 6.66 -9.93 14.75
N ARG A 105 6.14 -8.69 14.77
CA ARG A 105 6.68 -7.60 15.60
C ARG A 105 6.44 -7.81 17.10
N ILE A 106 5.36 -8.49 17.47
CA ILE A 106 5.11 -8.86 18.87
C ILE A 106 6.02 -10.01 19.29
N ALA A 107 6.12 -11.05 18.47
CA ALA A 107 6.95 -12.23 18.76
C ALA A 107 8.46 -11.91 18.84
N SER A 108 8.94 -10.92 18.09
CA SER A 108 10.34 -10.47 18.16
C SER A 108 10.68 -9.62 19.39
N ARG A 109 9.69 -9.27 20.23
CA ARG A 109 9.86 -8.45 21.44
C ARG A 109 9.71 -9.24 22.75
N SER A 110 9.20 -10.47 22.68
CA SER A 110 9.08 -11.40 23.80
C SER A 110 10.30 -12.30 23.90
#